data_AF-A0A398BGX8-F1
#
_entry.id   AF-A0A398BGX8-F1
#
_cell.length_a   1.000
_cell.length_b   1.000
_cell.length_c   1.000
_cell.angle_alpha   90.00
_cell.angle_beta   90.00
_cell.angle_gamma   90.00
#
_symmetry.space_group_name_H-M   'P 1'
#
loop_
_entity.id
_entity.type
_entity.pdbx_description
1 polymer ?
#
loop_
_entity_poly.entity_id
_entity_poly.type
_entity_poly.pdbx_seq_one_letter_code
_entity_poly.pdbx_strand_id
1 'polypeptide(L)'
;MGYYTSYTLKVHEGERRIQDILAEEFDNGEFDLEYILDEDGNPYDSCKWYDHEKDMRSFSKLYPDVTFVLSGEGEEAGDLWKKYFRNGKMHECSVFITYEAFDESKLR
;
A
#
# COMPACT_ATOMS: atom_id res chain seq x y z
N MET A 1 -17.22 -12.46 9.97
CA MET A 1 -16.84 -11.04 10.19
C MET A 1 -15.58 -10.79 9.40
N GLY A 2 -15.45 -9.66 8.72
CA GLY A 2 -14.27 -9.39 7.89
C GLY A 2 -13.49 -8.21 8.46
N TYR A 3 -12.19 -8.16 8.15
CA TYR A 3 -11.23 -7.21 8.68
C TYR A 3 -11.08 -6.05 7.71
N TYR A 4 -11.36 -4.82 8.15
CA TYR A 4 -11.19 -3.64 7.32
C TYR A 4 -9.77 -3.11 7.41
N THR A 5 -9.27 -2.57 6.30
CA THR A 5 -7.92 -2.02 6.23
C THR A 5 -7.97 -0.78 5.34
N SER A 6 -7.30 0.28 5.77
CA SER A 6 -7.11 1.49 4.98
C SER A 6 -5.87 1.33 4.12
N TYR A 7 -6.02 1.36 2.80
CA TYR A 7 -4.94 1.08 1.84
C TYR A 7 -4.40 2.36 1.23
N THR A 8 -3.08 2.50 1.12
CA THR A 8 -2.44 3.59 0.39
C THR A 8 -1.44 3.03 -0.60
N LEU A 9 -1.55 3.43 -1.86
CA LEU A 9 -0.68 2.99 -2.94
C LEU A 9 0.21 4.15 -3.41
N LYS A 10 1.51 3.90 -3.53
CA LYS A 10 2.47 4.90 -4.04
C LYS A 10 3.48 4.25 -4.98
N VAL A 11 4.10 5.07 -5.82
CA VAL A 11 5.34 4.71 -6.54
C VAL A 11 6.52 4.86 -5.58
N HIS A 12 7.24 3.77 -5.34
CA HIS A 12 8.47 3.76 -4.55
C HIS A 12 9.70 4.04 -5.42
N GLU A 13 9.76 3.41 -6.60
CA GLU A 13 10.81 3.63 -7.61
C GLU A 13 10.19 3.63 -9.02
N GLY A 14 10.72 4.46 -9.90
CA GLY A 14 10.25 4.61 -11.29
C GLY A 14 10.07 6.08 -11.66
N GLU A 15 9.92 6.36 -12.96
CA GLU A 15 9.75 7.73 -13.47
C GLU A 15 8.28 8.17 -13.55
N ARG A 16 7.35 7.20 -13.61
CA ARG A 16 5.91 7.50 -13.68
C ARG A 16 5.37 7.96 -12.33
N ARG A 17 4.41 8.87 -12.36
CA ARG A 17 3.65 9.28 -11.17
C ARG A 17 2.51 8.30 -10.92
N ILE A 18 2.08 8.20 -9.66
CA ILE A 18 0.96 7.33 -9.30
C ILE A 18 -0.34 7.83 -9.94
N GLN A 19 -0.54 9.14 -10.04
CA GLN A 19 -1.72 9.76 -10.64
C GLN A 19 -1.88 9.38 -12.11
N ASP A 20 -0.78 9.44 -12.88
CA ASP A 20 -0.79 9.10 -14.31
C ASP A 20 -1.20 7.62 -14.49
N ILE A 21 -0.65 6.74 -13.66
CA ILE A 21 -0.96 5.30 -13.68
C ILE A 21 -2.41 5.05 -13.28
N LEU A 22 -2.90 5.64 -12.18
CA LEU A 22 -4.27 5.39 -11.71
C LEU A 22 -5.30 5.97 -12.68
N ALA A 23 -5.03 7.11 -13.31
CA ALA A 23 -5.89 7.65 -14.37
C ALA A 23 -5.99 6.69 -15.57
N GLU A 24 -4.85 6.16 -16.06
CA GLU A 24 -4.82 5.15 -17.13
C GLU A 24 -5.64 3.90 -16.75
N GLU A 25 -5.53 3.46 -15.50
CA GLU A 25 -6.14 2.21 -15.02
C GLU A 25 -7.63 2.35 -14.72
N PHE A 26 -8.08 3.48 -14.18
CA PHE A 26 -9.50 3.77 -13.97
C PHE A 26 -10.24 3.87 -15.31
N ASP A 27 -9.60 4.39 -16.36
CA ASP A 27 -10.18 4.41 -17.71
C ASP A 27 -10.21 2.99 -18.34
N ASN A 28 -9.21 2.15 -18.08
CA ASN A 28 -9.14 0.79 -18.63
C ASN A 28 -10.07 -0.20 -17.92
N GLY A 29 -10.30 -0.02 -16.61
CA GLY A 29 -11.18 -0.87 -15.80
C GLY A 29 -10.72 -2.32 -15.61
N GLU A 30 -9.42 -2.61 -15.82
CA GLU A 30 -8.87 -3.97 -15.63
C GLU A 30 -8.79 -4.35 -14.13
N PHE A 31 -8.61 -3.35 -13.26
CA PHE A 31 -8.58 -3.51 -11.82
C PHE A 31 -9.61 -2.59 -11.16
N ASP A 32 -10.35 -3.11 -10.18
CA ASP A 32 -11.34 -2.38 -9.38
C ASP A 32 -10.69 -1.44 -8.34
N LEU A 33 -9.59 -0.78 -8.70
CA LEU A 33 -8.83 0.11 -7.80
C LEU A 33 -9.62 1.38 -7.44
N GLU A 34 -10.52 1.85 -8.30
CA GLU A 34 -11.35 3.05 -8.07
C GLU A 34 -12.30 2.91 -6.86
N TYR A 35 -12.61 1.68 -6.44
CA TYR A 35 -13.41 1.44 -5.23
C TYR A 35 -12.58 1.47 -3.94
N ILE A 36 -11.26 1.46 -4.05
CA ILE A 36 -10.32 1.35 -2.93
C ILE A 36 -9.55 2.65 -2.75
N LEU A 37 -9.13 3.27 -3.86
CA LEU A 37 -8.17 4.37 -3.89
C LEU A 37 -8.72 5.55 -4.69
N ASP A 38 -8.37 6.76 -4.26
CA ASP A 38 -8.52 7.97 -5.06
C ASP A 38 -7.41 8.10 -6.11
N GLU A 39 -7.49 9.16 -6.94
CA GLU A 39 -6.52 9.46 -8.00
C GLU A 39 -5.08 9.69 -7.50
N ASP A 40 -4.90 10.01 -6.22
CA ASP A 40 -3.60 10.21 -5.58
C ASP A 40 -3.08 8.94 -4.89
N GLY A 41 -3.83 7.84 -4.95
CA GLY A 41 -3.52 6.57 -4.32
C GLY A 41 -3.79 6.54 -2.80
N ASN A 42 -4.61 7.44 -2.29
CA ASN A 42 -5.07 7.44 -0.90
C ASN A 42 -6.40 6.67 -0.76
N PRO A 43 -6.70 6.12 0.42
CA PRO A 43 -7.95 5.40 0.64
C PRO A 43 -9.14 6.37 0.69
N TYR A 44 -10.26 5.98 0.08
CA TYR A 44 -11.55 6.64 0.34
C TYR A 44 -12.09 6.30 1.74
N ASP A 45 -12.03 5.02 2.09
CA ASP A 45 -12.40 4.46 3.38
C ASP A 45 -11.63 3.14 3.59
N SER A 46 -11.68 2.61 4.78
CA SER A 46 -11.24 1.25 5.07
C SER A 46 -12.12 0.23 4.32
N CYS A 47 -11.51 -0.80 3.75
CA CYS A 47 -12.24 -1.81 2.98
C CYS A 47 -11.66 -3.22 3.18
N LYS A 48 -12.35 -4.23 2.63
CA LYS A 48 -11.87 -5.61 2.61
C LYS A 48 -11.29 -5.90 1.25
N TRP A 49 -9.99 -6.14 1.21
CA TRP A 49 -9.28 -6.49 -0.01
C TRP A 49 -8.36 -7.70 0.24
N TYR A 50 -8.98 -8.88 0.40
CA TYR A 50 -8.25 -10.10 0.73
C TYR A 50 -7.27 -10.54 -0.35
N ASP A 51 -7.57 -10.21 -1.61
CA ASP A 51 -6.75 -10.55 -2.77
C ASP A 51 -5.73 -9.46 -3.16
N HIS A 52 -5.53 -8.43 -2.34
CA HIS A 52 -4.62 -7.30 -2.65
C HIS A 52 -3.23 -7.75 -3.11
N GLU A 53 -2.66 -8.82 -2.52
CA GLU A 53 -1.35 -9.31 -2.96
C GLU A 53 -1.38 -9.87 -4.38
N LYS A 54 -2.42 -10.62 -4.73
CA LYS A 54 -2.58 -11.22 -6.04
C LYS A 54 -2.85 -10.14 -7.10
N ASP A 55 -3.70 -9.18 -6.75
CA ASP A 55 -4.08 -8.08 -7.63
C ASP A 55 -2.87 -7.17 -7.87
N MET A 56 -2.17 -6.75 -6.81
CA MET A 56 -0.97 -5.89 -6.93
C MET A 56 0.19 -6.59 -7.64
N ARG A 57 0.34 -7.92 -7.52
CA ARG A 57 1.31 -8.66 -8.34
C ARG A 57 0.93 -8.61 -9.81
N SER A 58 -0.34 -8.80 -10.16
CA SER A 58 -0.80 -8.72 -11.55
C SER A 58 -0.64 -7.30 -12.11
N PHE A 59 -1.07 -6.31 -11.33
CA PHE A 59 -0.91 -4.89 -11.62
C PHE A 59 0.55 -4.50 -11.88
N SER A 60 1.47 -4.94 -11.03
CA SER A 60 2.90 -4.64 -11.19
C SER A 60 3.54 -5.25 -12.45
N LYS A 61 2.87 -6.17 -13.15
CA LYS A 61 3.34 -6.71 -14.45
C LYS A 61 3.02 -5.79 -15.61
N LEU A 62 1.98 -4.95 -15.49
CA LEU A 62 1.65 -3.93 -16.50
C LEU A 62 2.72 -2.83 -16.53
N TYR A 63 3.33 -2.56 -15.38
CA TYR A 63 4.38 -1.56 -15.19
C TYR A 63 5.67 -2.21 -14.65
N PRO A 64 6.35 -3.08 -15.44
CA PRO A 64 7.43 -3.93 -14.92
C PRO A 64 8.66 -3.16 -14.40
N ASP A 65 8.85 -1.92 -14.85
CA ASP A 65 9.94 -1.03 -14.43
C ASP A 65 9.61 -0.17 -13.20
N VAL A 66 8.35 -0.19 -12.75
CA VAL A 66 7.87 0.57 -11.59
C VAL A 66 7.84 -0.35 -10.36
N THR A 67 8.35 0.15 -9.24
CA THR A 67 8.16 -0.48 -7.93
C THR A 67 7.05 0.24 -7.19
N PHE A 68 5.95 -0.46 -6.94
CA PHE A 68 4.84 0.05 -6.14
C PHE A 68 5.06 -0.29 -4.67
N VAL A 69 4.55 0.57 -3.78
CA VAL A 69 4.41 0.26 -2.36
C VAL A 69 2.95 0.42 -1.96
N LEU A 70 2.36 -0.67 -1.48
CA LEU A 70 1.05 -0.67 -0.84
C LEU A 70 1.28 -0.67 0.67
N SER A 71 0.72 0.31 1.35
CA SER A 71 0.66 0.36 2.82
C SER A 71 -0.74 0.01 3.27
N GLY A 72 -0.86 -0.70 4.38
CA GLY A 72 -2.14 -0.96 5.03
C GLY A 72 -2.10 -0.56 6.50
N GLU A 73 -3.20 0.03 6.96
CA GLU A 73 -3.49 0.29 8.36
C GLU A 73 -4.78 -0.44 8.75
N GLY A 74 -4.66 -1.43 9.62
CA GLY A 74 -5.76 -2.25 10.11
C GLY A 74 -6.56 -1.58 11.23
N GLU A 75 -7.53 -2.33 11.76
CA GLU A 75 -8.39 -1.88 12.87
C GLU A 75 -7.67 -1.86 14.23
N GLU A 76 -6.55 -2.57 14.36
CA GLU A 76 -5.80 -2.68 15.61
C GLU A 76 -4.62 -1.71 15.66
N ALA A 77 -4.40 -1.10 16.83
CA ALA A 77 -3.29 -0.18 17.02
C ALA A 77 -1.94 -0.86 16.75
N GLY A 78 -1.22 -0.37 15.75
CA GLY A 78 0.06 -0.93 15.33
C GLY A 78 -0.02 -1.99 14.23
N ASP A 79 -1.22 -2.30 13.71
CA ASP A 79 -1.38 -3.09 12.48
C ASP A 79 -1.03 -2.24 11.26
N LEU A 80 0.26 -1.95 11.13
CA LEU A 80 0.86 -1.20 10.05
C LEU A 80 1.78 -2.12 9.26
N TRP A 81 1.55 -2.21 7.96
CA TRP A 81 2.40 -3.02 7.09
C TRP A 81 2.66 -2.30 5.77
N LYS A 82 3.77 -2.66 5.14
CA LYS A 82 4.12 -2.23 3.78
C LYS A 82 4.48 -3.43 2.92
N LYS A 83 3.98 -3.46 1.69
CA LYS A 83 4.31 -4.47 0.70
C LYS A 83 4.77 -3.77 -0.57
N TYR A 84 5.91 -4.21 -1.09
CA TYR A 84 6.50 -3.70 -2.32
C TYR A 84 6.21 -4.67 -3.46
N PHE A 85 5.83 -4.15 -4.63
CA PHE A 85 5.47 -4.95 -5.79
C PHE A 85 6.23 -4.45 -7.03
N ARG A 86 6.90 -5.38 -7.74
CA ARG A 86 7.63 -5.08 -8.98
C ARG A 86 7.61 -6.29 -9.89
N ASN A 87 7.09 -6.13 -11.10
CA ASN A 87 7.08 -7.16 -12.14
C ASN A 87 6.62 -8.54 -11.64
N GLY A 88 5.47 -8.58 -10.94
CA GLY A 88 4.87 -9.79 -10.38
C GLY A 88 5.50 -10.33 -9.09
N LYS A 89 6.60 -9.74 -8.63
CA LYS A 89 7.25 -10.08 -7.35
C LYS A 89 6.69 -9.20 -6.24
N MET A 90 6.76 -9.71 -5.01
CA MET A 90 6.35 -9.00 -3.80
C MET A 90 7.40 -9.18 -2.71
N HIS A 91 7.61 -8.13 -1.94
CA HIS A 91 8.36 -8.17 -0.69
C HIS A 91 7.53 -7.49 0.41
N GLU A 92 7.24 -8.21 1.49
CA GLU A 92 6.58 -7.66 2.66
C GLU A 92 7.62 -7.14 3.66
N CYS A 93 7.40 -5.91 4.14
CA CYS A 93 8.16 -5.29 5.20
C CYS A 93 7.25 -5.02 6.39
N SER A 94 7.42 -5.80 7.45
CA SER A 94 6.74 -5.57 8.73
C SER A 94 7.27 -4.30 9.40
N VAL A 95 6.39 -3.56 10.08
CA VAL A 95 6.79 -2.42 10.90
C VAL A 95 7.61 -2.90 12.10
N PHE A 96 8.63 -2.12 12.48
CA PHE A 96 9.37 -2.30 13.73
C PHE A 96 9.20 -1.04 14.57
N ILE A 97 8.34 -1.10 15.59
CA ILE A 97 8.11 0.00 16.54
C ILE A 97 8.98 -0.27 17.77
N THR A 98 9.76 0.73 18.19
CA THR A 98 10.63 0.61 19.36
C THR A 98 10.57 1.87 20.21
N TYR A 99 10.86 1.72 21.51
CA TYR A 99 10.97 2.84 22.43
C TYR A 99 12.39 3.41 22.39
N GLU A 100 12.52 4.70 22.72
CA GLU A 100 13.83 5.28 23.00
C GLU A 100 14.50 4.57 24.19
N ALA A 101 15.83 4.56 24.20
CA ALA A 101 16.58 3.98 25.31
C ALA A 101 16.23 4.70 26.61
N PHE A 102 16.10 3.95 27.70
CA PHE A 102 15.86 4.51 29.02
C PHE A 102 16.96 5.52 29.39
N ASP A 103 16.54 6.70 29.80
CA ASP A 103 17.43 7.79 30.21
C ASP A 103 17.03 8.24 31.63
N GLU A 104 17.84 7.84 32.61
CA GLU A 104 17.63 8.17 34.03
C GLU A 104 17.61 9.69 34.27
N SER A 105 18.30 10.48 33.43
CA SER A 105 18.33 11.94 33.57
C SER A 105 16.99 12.61 33.20
N LYS A 106 16.10 11.89 32.51
CA LYS A 106 14.75 12.35 32.15
C LYS A 106 13.68 11.99 33.18
N LEU A 107 14.03 11.31 34.28
CA LEU A 107 13.11 11.06 35.39
C LEU A 107 12.67 12.39 36.03
N ARG A 108 11.36 12.58 36.22
CA ARG A 108 10.76 13.75 36.87
C ARG A 108 10.28 13.42 38.27
#